data_AF-A0A2S6AJ09-F1
#
_entry.id   AF-A0A2S6AJ09-F1
#
_cell.length_a   1.000
_cell.length_b   1.000
_cell.length_c   1.000
_cell.angle_alpha   90.00
_cell.angle_beta   90.00
_cell.angle_gamma   90.00
#
_symmetry.space_group_name_H-M   'P 1'
#
loop_
_entity.id
_entity.type
_entity.pdbx_description
1 polymer ?
#
loop_
_entity_poly.entity_id
_entity_poly.type
_entity_poly.pdbx_seq_one_letter_code
_entity_poly.pdbx_strand_id
1 'polypeptide(L)'
;MTVESAEAALARLTAHDRGVLTDLVCRVDKAASGAASSRKAPLVDEVVRFLVDRHLLLTHFNWGAWEEGQQAIQRRDRAALATCTAQQCLQYLTLLVRADRFTEGTLVSAFESGLMQALLHRLHQHTYPHAGR
;
A
#
# COMPACT_ATOMS: atom_id res chain seq x y z
N MET A 1 2.19 6.96 -24.87
CA MET A 1 2.16 5.94 -23.82
C MET A 1 1.44 6.55 -22.63
N THR A 2 0.18 6.18 -22.42
CA THR A 2 -0.64 6.77 -21.36
C THR A 2 -0.13 6.26 -20.03
N VAL A 3 0.44 7.15 -19.21
CA VAL A 3 0.71 6.84 -17.81
C VAL A 3 -0.64 6.51 -17.21
N GLU A 4 -0.86 5.25 -16.84
CA GLU A 4 -2.11 4.86 -16.24
C GLU A 4 -2.26 5.62 -14.91
N SER A 5 -3.19 6.57 -14.87
CA SER A 5 -3.47 7.34 -13.65
C SER A 5 -3.95 6.40 -12.57
N ALA A 6 -3.41 6.54 -11.35
CA ALA A 6 -3.81 5.70 -10.22
C ALA A 6 -5.34 5.69 -10.00
N GLU A 7 -6.01 6.81 -10.25
CA GLU A 7 -7.46 6.90 -10.20
C GLU A 7 -8.16 5.96 -11.19
N ALA A 8 -7.61 5.79 -12.40
CA ALA A 8 -8.13 4.85 -13.37
C ALA A 8 -7.94 3.40 -12.91
N ALA A 9 -6.80 3.07 -12.29
CA ALA A 9 -6.57 1.75 -11.71
C ALA A 9 -7.56 1.46 -10.56
N LEU A 10 -7.77 2.43 -9.65
CA LEU A 10 -8.73 2.29 -8.55
C LEU A 10 -10.18 2.23 -9.04
N ALA A 11 -10.53 2.94 -10.11
CA ALA A 11 -11.87 2.92 -10.69
C ALA A 11 -12.25 1.55 -11.26
N ARG A 12 -11.28 0.72 -11.66
CA ARG A 12 -11.53 -0.66 -12.14
C ARG A 12 -11.83 -1.64 -11.03
N LEU A 13 -11.58 -1.29 -9.76
CA LEU A 13 -11.86 -2.16 -8.63
C LEU A 13 -13.36 -2.34 -8.46
N THR A 14 -13.80 -3.59 -8.55
CA THR A 14 -15.20 -3.99 -8.37
C THR A 14 -15.64 -3.84 -6.92
N ALA A 15 -16.95 -3.93 -6.65
CA ALA A 15 -17.46 -3.97 -5.29
C ALA A 15 -16.85 -5.11 -4.45
N HIS A 16 -16.57 -6.25 -5.09
CA HIS A 16 -15.89 -7.37 -4.45
C HIS A 16 -14.47 -7.01 -4.04
N ASP A 17 -13.68 -6.41 -4.95
CA ASP A 17 -12.28 -6.05 -4.70
C ASP A 17 -12.15 -5.02 -3.58
N ARG A 18 -13.10 -4.09 -3.52
CA ARG A 18 -13.18 -3.11 -2.44
C ARG A 18 -13.50 -3.79 -1.10
N GLY A 19 -14.40 -4.76 -1.08
CA GLY A 19 -14.67 -5.59 0.11
C GLY A 19 -13.44 -6.38 0.58
N VAL A 20 -12.67 -6.95 -0.35
CA VAL A 20 -11.39 -7.61 -0.04
C VAL A 20 -10.39 -6.62 0.54
N LEU A 21 -10.28 -5.41 -0.04
CA LEU A 21 -9.41 -4.37 0.51
C LEU A 21 -9.83 -3.95 1.93
N THR A 22 -11.12 -3.80 2.20
CA THR A 22 -11.63 -3.51 3.54
C THR A 22 -11.32 -4.62 4.54
N ASP A 23 -11.47 -5.90 4.15
CA ASP A 23 -11.07 -7.05 4.99
C ASP A 23 -9.58 -7.03 5.29
N LEU A 24 -8.74 -6.86 4.27
CA LEU A 24 -7.29 -6.78 4.42
C LEU A 24 -6.90 -5.65 5.39
N VAL A 25 -7.48 -4.46 5.23
CA VAL A 25 -7.27 -3.33 6.14
C VAL A 25 -7.62 -3.70 7.59
N CYS A 26 -8.79 -4.30 7.82
CA CYS A 26 -9.21 -4.71 9.17
C CYS A 26 -8.28 -5.76 9.79
N ARG A 27 -7.83 -6.74 9.00
CA ARG A 27 -6.89 -7.78 9.44
C ARG A 27 -5.52 -7.18 9.76
N VAL A 28 -5.05 -6.26 8.94
CA VAL A 28 -3.78 -5.53 9.12
C VAL A 28 -3.81 -4.70 10.41
N ASP A 29 -4.91 -3.99 10.68
CA ASP A 29 -5.11 -3.22 11.92
C ASP A 29 -5.14 -4.12 13.17
N LYS A 30 -5.87 -5.24 13.11
CA LYS A 30 -5.90 -6.24 14.19
C LYS A 30 -4.52 -6.86 14.44
N ALA A 31 -3.78 -7.17 13.38
CA ALA A 31 -2.43 -7.71 13.48
C ALA A 31 -1.38 -6.66 13.92
N ALA A 32 -1.64 -5.37 13.72
CA ALA A 32 -0.83 -4.28 14.26
C ALA A 32 -1.00 -4.14 15.78
N SER A 33 -2.23 -4.33 16.25
CA SER A 33 -2.59 -4.21 17.68
C SER A 33 -2.27 -5.47 18.50
N GLY A 34 -2.11 -6.63 17.86
CA GLY A 34 -1.78 -7.91 18.50
C GLY A 34 -0.29 -8.27 18.43
N ALA A 35 0.32 -8.64 19.57
CA ALA A 35 1.74 -8.97 19.71
C ALA A 35 2.25 -10.24 18.98
N ALA A 36 1.43 -10.90 18.15
CA ALA A 36 1.79 -12.17 17.53
C ALA A 36 2.51 -11.98 16.17
N SER A 37 3.84 -11.79 16.21
CA SER A 37 4.69 -11.64 15.01
C SER A 37 4.54 -12.75 13.96
N SER A 38 4.16 -13.98 14.34
CA SER A 38 4.01 -15.11 13.41
C SER A 38 2.87 -14.96 12.40
N ARG A 39 1.89 -14.06 12.61
CA ARG A 39 0.79 -13.84 11.66
C ARG A 39 1.07 -12.74 10.63
N LYS A 40 2.19 -12.03 10.75
CA LYS A 40 2.52 -10.86 9.92
C LYS A 40 2.91 -11.25 8.49
N ALA A 41 3.79 -12.24 8.35
CA ALA A 41 4.30 -12.69 7.04
C ALA A 41 3.20 -13.13 6.05
N PRO A 42 2.25 -14.03 6.42
CA PRO A 42 1.21 -14.43 5.47
C PRO A 42 0.27 -13.28 5.11
N LEU A 43 0.01 -12.36 6.03
CA LEU A 43 -0.86 -11.21 5.76
C LEU A 43 -0.21 -10.20 4.81
N VAL A 44 1.10 -9.98 4.95
CA VAL A 44 1.87 -9.17 4.01
C VAL A 44 1.81 -9.78 2.61
N ASP A 45 1.98 -11.10 2.48
CA ASP A 45 1.89 -11.80 1.20
C ASP A 45 0.50 -11.67 0.56
N GLU A 46 -0.57 -11.78 1.35
CA GLU A 46 -1.94 -11.55 0.88
C GLU A 46 -2.14 -10.12 0.33
N VAL A 47 -1.61 -9.10 1.02
CA VAL A 47 -1.65 -7.71 0.55
C VAL A 47 -0.90 -7.55 -0.76
N VAL A 48 0.33 -8.09 -0.85
CA VAL A 48 1.13 -8.03 -2.08
C VAL A 48 0.40 -8.72 -3.23
N ARG A 49 -0.16 -9.90 -2.98
CA ARG A 49 -0.89 -10.67 -3.99
C ARG A 49 -2.11 -9.91 -4.50
N PHE A 50 -2.86 -9.25 -3.62
CA PHE A 50 -3.96 -8.36 -4.03
C PHE A 50 -3.48 -7.22 -4.94
N LEU A 51 -2.40 -6.54 -4.57
CA LEU A 51 -1.84 -5.43 -5.37
C LEU A 51 -1.38 -5.90 -6.76
N VAL A 52 -0.78 -7.09 -6.84
CA VAL A 52 -0.34 -7.68 -8.11
C VAL A 52 -1.53 -8.11 -8.97
N ASP A 53 -2.47 -8.87 -8.41
CA ASP A 53 -3.67 -9.38 -9.10
C ASP A 53 -4.50 -8.24 -9.69
N ARG A 54 -4.65 -7.14 -8.95
CA ARG A 54 -5.41 -5.96 -9.36
C ARG A 54 -4.60 -4.93 -10.14
N HIS A 55 -3.36 -5.26 -10.52
CA HIS A 55 -2.50 -4.39 -11.32
C HIS A 55 -2.30 -3.00 -10.71
N LEU A 56 -2.26 -2.92 -9.37
CA LEU A 56 -2.08 -1.68 -8.61
C LEU A 56 -0.60 -1.29 -8.45
N LEU A 57 0.33 -2.12 -8.93
CA LEU A 57 1.75 -1.81 -8.96
C LEU A 57 2.12 -1.09 -10.26
N LEU A 58 2.71 0.09 -10.13
CA LEU A 58 3.05 0.94 -11.27
C LEU A 58 4.22 0.31 -12.06
N THR A 59 3.97 0.01 -13.33
CA THR A 59 4.96 -0.61 -14.23
C THR A 59 5.92 0.42 -14.85
N HIS A 60 5.44 1.63 -15.14
CA HIS A 60 6.20 2.70 -15.77
C HIS A 60 6.76 3.74 -14.78
N PHE A 61 6.85 3.38 -13.51
CA PHE A 61 7.33 4.26 -12.45
C PHE A 61 8.78 3.94 -12.09
N ASN A 62 9.67 4.94 -12.16
CA ASN A 62 11.07 4.80 -11.79
C ASN A 62 11.25 4.89 -10.26
N TRP A 63 10.81 3.84 -9.56
CA TRP A 63 10.88 3.73 -8.10
C TRP A 63 12.32 3.80 -7.57
N GLY A 64 13.31 3.33 -8.35
CA GLY A 64 14.71 3.33 -7.95
C GLY A 64 15.36 4.73 -7.93
N ALA A 65 14.84 5.66 -8.73
CA ALA A 65 15.29 7.05 -8.76
C ALA A 65 14.41 8.00 -7.91
N TRP A 66 13.40 7.49 -7.21
CA TRP A 66 12.48 8.31 -6.43
C TRP A 66 12.98 8.56 -5.01
N GLU A 67 13.90 9.51 -4.88
CA GLU A 67 14.56 9.84 -3.62
C GLU A 67 13.58 10.30 -2.54
N GLU A 68 12.62 11.14 -2.89
CA GLU A 68 11.60 11.65 -1.95
C GLU A 68 10.82 10.50 -1.30
N GLY A 69 10.43 9.52 -2.11
CA GLY A 69 9.71 8.34 -1.64
C GLY A 69 10.56 7.47 -0.72
N GLN A 70 11.81 7.24 -1.12
CA GLN A 70 12.77 6.50 -0.30
C GLN A 70 13.03 7.18 1.05
N GLN A 71 13.21 8.51 1.07
CA GLN A 71 13.39 9.27 2.31
C GLN A 71 12.17 9.19 3.21
N ALA A 72 10.95 9.29 2.67
CA ALA A 72 9.72 9.18 3.46
C ALA A 72 9.57 7.79 4.12
N ILE A 73 9.91 6.71 3.41
CA ILE A 73 9.92 5.35 3.98
C ILE A 73 11.02 5.21 5.04
N GLN A 74 12.23 5.69 4.77
CA GLN A 74 13.34 5.63 5.73
C GLN A 74 13.04 6.42 7.02
N ARG A 75 12.43 7.61 6.89
CA ARG A 75 12.01 8.44 8.03
C ARG A 75 10.74 7.92 8.71
N ARG A 76 10.09 6.91 8.14
CA ARG A 76 8.81 6.37 8.61
C ARG A 76 7.76 7.48 8.74
N ASP A 77 7.70 8.38 7.75
CA ASP A 77 6.85 9.57 7.78
C ASP A 77 5.39 9.21 7.54
N ARG A 78 4.72 8.77 8.62
CA ARG A 78 3.32 8.37 8.59
C ARG A 78 2.38 9.52 8.20
N ALA A 79 2.75 10.77 8.52
CA ALA A 79 1.91 11.93 8.21
C ALA A 79 1.89 12.20 6.70
N ALA A 80 3.05 12.11 6.04
CA ALA A 80 3.14 12.21 4.59
C ALA A 80 2.34 11.07 3.91
N LEU A 81 2.47 9.84 4.40
CA LEU A 81 1.77 8.68 3.85
C LEU A 81 0.24 8.77 4.06
N ALA A 82 -0.22 9.31 5.18
CA ALA A 82 -1.65 9.46 5.48
C ALA A 82 -2.34 10.56 4.64
N THR A 83 -1.58 11.51 4.12
CA THR A 83 -2.12 12.63 3.32
C THR A 83 -1.86 12.48 1.82
N CYS A 84 -1.09 11.47 1.41
CA CYS A 84 -0.67 11.28 0.02
C CYS A 84 -1.84 11.11 -0.96
N THR A 85 -1.63 11.52 -2.21
CA THR A 85 -2.61 11.32 -3.30
C THR A 85 -2.73 9.85 -3.69
N ALA A 86 -3.78 9.46 -4.41
CA ALA A 86 -3.93 8.09 -4.92
C ALA A 86 -2.68 7.63 -5.72
N GLN A 87 -2.12 8.54 -6.53
CA GLN A 87 -0.90 8.28 -7.29
C GLN A 87 0.30 8.03 -6.39
N GLN A 88 0.55 8.92 -5.43
CA GLN A 88 1.64 8.72 -4.47
C GLN A 88 1.46 7.45 -3.65
N CYS A 89 0.23 7.12 -3.26
CA CYS A 89 -0.07 5.88 -2.54
C CYS A 89 0.36 4.64 -3.34
N LEU A 90 0.02 4.56 -4.63
CA LEU A 90 0.47 3.47 -5.50
C LEU A 90 1.98 3.50 -5.73
N GLN A 91 2.60 4.68 -5.82
CA GLN A 91 4.06 4.82 -5.92
C GLN A 91 4.76 4.26 -4.68
N TYR A 92 4.30 4.59 -3.47
CA TYR A 92 4.84 4.08 -2.22
C TYR A 92 4.66 2.57 -2.07
N LEU A 93 3.48 2.05 -2.41
CA LEU A 93 3.22 0.61 -2.40
C LEU A 93 4.13 -0.11 -3.41
N THR A 94 4.30 0.46 -4.61
CA THR A 94 5.21 -0.07 -5.63
C THR A 94 6.65 -0.07 -5.15
N LEU A 95 7.10 1.03 -4.54
CA LEU A 95 8.42 1.17 -3.96
C LEU A 95 8.68 0.08 -2.90
N LEU A 96 7.76 -0.12 -1.95
CA LEU A 96 7.89 -1.12 -0.89
C LEU A 96 7.95 -2.55 -1.44
N VAL A 97 7.02 -2.91 -2.33
CA VAL A 97 6.97 -4.26 -2.92
C VAL A 97 8.20 -4.55 -3.77
N ARG A 98 8.71 -3.55 -4.49
CA ARG A 98 9.92 -3.71 -5.31
C ARG A 98 11.18 -3.75 -4.44
N ALA A 99 11.26 -2.93 -3.40
CA ALA A 99 12.40 -2.89 -2.48
C ALA A 99 12.57 -4.20 -1.70
N ASP A 100 11.47 -4.86 -1.35
CA ASP A 100 11.49 -6.17 -0.65
C ASP A 100 12.21 -7.27 -1.44
N ARG A 101 12.23 -7.18 -2.78
CA ARG A 101 13.01 -8.10 -3.63
C ARG A 101 14.52 -7.95 -3.48
N PHE A 102 14.99 -6.82 -2.96
CA PHE A 102 16.43 -6.54 -2.76
C PHE A 102 16.82 -6.65 -1.29
N THR A 103 15.88 -6.40 -0.39
CA THR A 103 16.10 -6.42 1.06
C THR A 103 15.01 -7.25 1.72
N GLU A 104 15.35 -8.46 2.12
CA GLU A 104 14.44 -9.38 2.80
C GLU A 104 13.88 -8.73 4.07
N GLY A 105 12.55 -8.81 4.24
CA GLY A 105 11.87 -8.26 5.40
C GLY A 105 11.56 -6.76 5.33
N THR A 106 11.74 -6.10 4.18
CA THR A 106 11.33 -4.70 3.99
C THR A 106 9.84 -4.52 4.22
N LEU A 107 9.00 -5.38 3.66
CA LEU A 107 7.56 -5.30 3.83
C LEU A 107 7.13 -5.62 5.27
N VAL A 108 7.80 -6.60 5.90
CA VAL A 108 7.56 -6.93 7.31
C VAL A 108 7.92 -5.73 8.19
N SER A 109 9.06 -5.08 7.94
CA SER A 109 9.47 -3.88 8.67
C SER A 109 8.51 -2.71 8.43
N ALA A 110 8.03 -2.54 7.20
CA ALA A 110 7.03 -1.51 6.87
C ALA A 110 5.67 -1.78 7.56
N PHE A 111 5.31 -3.05 7.73
CA PHE A 111 4.16 -3.48 8.51
C PHE A 111 4.34 -3.15 10.00
N GLU A 112 5.46 -3.53 10.61
CA GLU A 112 5.75 -3.26 12.02
C GLU A 112 5.88 -1.76 12.32
N SER A 113 6.41 -1.02 11.37
CA SER A 113 6.52 0.44 11.44
C SER A 113 5.20 1.16 11.15
N GLY A 114 4.13 0.42 10.81
CA GLY A 114 2.80 0.96 10.50
C GLY A 114 2.69 1.77 9.20
N LEU A 115 3.72 1.75 8.36
CA LEU A 115 3.70 2.41 7.04
C LEU A 115 2.72 1.71 6.11
N MET A 116 2.69 0.37 6.15
CA MET A 116 1.74 -0.41 5.36
C MET A 116 0.29 -0.11 5.76
N GLN A 117 0.00 0.05 7.06
CA GLN A 117 -1.33 0.43 7.55
C GLN A 117 -1.74 1.81 7.04
N ALA A 118 -0.86 2.80 7.17
CA ALA A 118 -1.13 4.16 6.70
C ALA A 118 -1.43 4.19 5.19
N LEU A 119 -0.65 3.46 4.39
CA LEU A 119 -0.87 3.35 2.94
C LEU A 119 -2.15 2.61 2.59
N LEU A 120 -2.45 1.48 3.22
CA LEU A 120 -3.68 0.72 2.94
C LEU A 120 -4.94 1.51 3.36
N HIS A 121 -4.90 2.21 4.49
CA HIS A 121 -5.98 3.11 4.89
C HIS A 121 -6.17 4.22 3.87
N ARG A 122 -5.06 4.81 3.41
CA ARG A 122 -5.12 5.89 2.42
C ARG A 122 -5.64 5.39 1.07
N LEU A 123 -5.21 4.21 0.64
CA LEU A 123 -5.71 3.53 -0.55
C LEU A 123 -7.22 3.30 -0.46
N HIS A 124 -7.68 2.77 0.68
CA HIS A 124 -9.09 2.53 0.96
C HIS A 124 -9.94 3.82 0.88
N GLN A 125 -9.44 4.92 1.43
CA GLN A 125 -10.08 6.25 1.33
C GLN A 125 -10.18 6.75 -0.12
N HIS A 126 -9.19 6.46 -0.96
CA HIS A 126 -9.26 6.80 -2.39
C HIS A 126 -10.14 5.84 -3.18
N THR A 127 -10.35 4.62 -2.68
CA THR A 127 -11.21 3.65 -3.35
C THR A 127 -12.67 4.00 -3.10
N TYR A 128 -13.05 4.26 -1.86
CA TYR A 128 -14.39 4.70 -1.52
C TYR A 128 -14.41 6.22 -1.58
N PRO A 129 -14.99 6.86 -2.61
CA PRO A 129 -15.23 8.29 -2.52
C PRO A 129 -16.07 8.48 -1.28
N HIS A 130 -15.50 9.18 -0.29
CA HIS A 130 -16.26 9.58 0.88
C HIS A 130 -17.48 10.32 0.33
N ALA A 131 -18.65 9.68 0.41
CA ALA A 131 -19.91 10.41 0.39
C ALA A 131 -19.71 11.52 1.43
N GLY A 132 -19.85 12.77 0.97
CA GLY A 132 -19.29 13.95 1.58
C GLY A 132 -19.36 13.99 3.10
N ARG A 133 -18.27 14.46 3.70
CA ARG A 133 -18.34 15.06 5.01
C ARG A 133 -18.98 16.44 4.90
#